data_AF-A0A6P6GHX2-F1
#
_entry.id   AF-A0A6P6GHX2-F1
#
_cell.length_a   1.000
_cell.length_b   1.000
_cell.length_c   1.000
_cell.angle_alpha   90.00
_cell.angle_beta   90.00
_cell.angle_gamma   90.00
#
_symmetry.space_group_name_H-M   'P 1'
#
loop_
_entity.id
_entity.type
_entity.pdbx_description
1 polymer ?
#
loop_
_entity_poly.entity_id
_entity_poly.type
_entity_poly.pdbx_seq_one_letter_code
_entity_poly.pdbx_strand_id
1 'polypeptide(L)'
;MESSQRIKESEELLLSLPKAKGWLDPGLSLYQGFYCPSKIVPNIISFQNHFQAHDQDIVLASKPKSGTTWLKALVFSIVNRRRCDQLSNCALLKSNPHELVPFMEFSLYANNQLPDFSTMSYPRLFST
;
A
#
# COMPACT_ATOMS: atom_id res chain seq x y z
N MET A 1 -4.08 10.52 22.82
CA MET A 1 -2.84 11.27 23.11
C MET A 1 -1.72 10.86 22.17
N GLU A 2 -1.39 9.57 22.08
CA GLU A 2 -0.29 9.06 21.24
C GLU A 2 -0.49 9.25 19.72
N SER A 3 -1.72 9.09 19.22
CA SER A 3 -2.06 9.35 17.82
C SER A 3 -1.87 10.81 17.39
N SER A 4 -2.23 11.77 18.25
CA SER A 4 -2.09 13.20 17.99
C SER A 4 -0.64 13.67 17.97
N GLN A 5 0.26 13.00 18.69
CA GLN A 5 1.68 13.32 18.71
C GLN A 5 2.40 12.80 17.45
N ARG A 6 2.07 11.58 17.00
CA ARG A 6 2.60 11.02 15.74
C ARG A 6 2.23 11.83 14.51
N ILE A 7 1.00 12.36 14.46
CA ILE A 7 0.56 13.23 13.37
C ILE A 7 1.43 14.49 13.31
N LYS A 8 1.69 15.13 14.45
CA LYS A 8 2.54 16.32 14.52
C LYS A 8 3.98 16.05 14.07
N GLU A 9 4.59 14.97 14.55
CA GLU A 9 5.96 14.59 14.16
C GLU A 9 6.06 14.30 12.66
N SER A 10 5.06 13.63 12.07
CA SER A 10 5.02 13.38 10.63
C SER A 10 4.81 14.67 9.82
N GLU A 11 4.03 15.62 10.32
CA GLU A 11 3.81 16.92 9.68
C GLU A 11 5.08 17.79 9.73
N GLU A 12 5.77 17.82 10.88
CA GLU A 12 7.05 18.53 11.03
C GLU A 12 8.12 17.97 10.10
N LEU A 13 8.24 16.64 10.02
CA LEU A 13 9.14 16.00 9.07
C LEU A 13 8.78 16.39 7.63
N LEU A 14 7.51 16.30 7.25
CA LEU A 14 7.03 16.68 5.92
C LEU A 14 7.36 18.13 5.53
N LEU A 15 7.30 19.06 6.49
CA LEU A 15 7.64 20.46 6.28
C LEU A 15 9.14 20.65 6.04
N SER A 16 9.99 19.82 6.65
CA SER A 16 11.45 19.87 6.48
C SER A 16 11.97 19.29 5.16
N LEU A 17 11.19 18.42 4.49
CA LEU A 17 11.62 17.77 3.25
C LEU A 17 11.67 18.76 2.07
N PRO A 18 12.69 18.66 1.18
CA PRO A 18 12.71 19.42 -0.07
C PRO A 18 11.47 19.17 -0.90
N LYS A 19 10.83 20.24 -1.39
CA LYS A 19 9.59 20.16 -2.17
C LYS A 19 9.84 20.43 -3.64
N ALA A 20 9.08 19.77 -4.49
CA ALA A 20 9.01 20.04 -5.91
C ALA A 20 7.55 20.19 -6.35
N LYS A 21 7.34 20.96 -7.42
CA LYS A 21 6.01 21.11 -8.02
C LYS A 21 5.58 19.77 -8.60
N GLY A 22 4.49 19.22 -8.09
CA GLY A 22 3.82 18.03 -8.62
C GLY A 22 2.55 18.37 -9.37
N TRP A 23 1.94 17.36 -9.99
CA TRP A 23 0.61 17.49 -10.60
C TRP A 23 -0.52 17.45 -9.56
N LEU A 24 -0.25 16.93 -8.37
CA LEU A 24 -1.19 16.84 -7.25
C LEU A 24 -0.78 17.84 -6.17
N ASP A 25 -1.74 18.52 -5.55
CA ASP A 25 -1.52 19.34 -4.35
C ASP A 25 -1.25 18.43 -3.13
N PRO A 26 -0.24 18.71 -2.27
CA PRO A 26 0.61 19.90 -2.19
C PRO A 26 1.96 19.76 -2.91
N GLY A 27 2.06 18.86 -3.89
CA GLY A 27 3.24 18.63 -4.71
C GLY A 27 3.93 17.32 -4.39
N LEU A 28 5.25 17.31 -4.61
CA LEU A 28 6.14 16.20 -4.32
C LEU A 28 7.10 16.59 -3.20
N SER A 29 7.41 15.66 -2.31
CA SER A 29 8.47 15.77 -1.31
C SER A 29 9.58 14.78 -1.61
N LEU A 30 10.83 15.21 -1.51
CA LEU A 30 11.99 14.33 -1.59
C LEU A 30 12.12 13.55 -0.28
N TYR A 31 11.81 12.26 -0.31
CA TYR A 31 11.91 11.35 0.83
C TYR A 31 12.80 10.17 0.46
N GLN A 32 13.84 9.90 1.27
CA GLN A 32 14.81 8.79 1.06
C GLN A 32 15.34 8.68 -0.38
N GLY A 33 15.61 9.81 -1.04
CA GLY A 33 16.18 9.85 -2.39
C GLY A 33 15.16 9.78 -3.54
N PHE A 34 13.86 9.73 -3.26
CA PHE A 34 12.80 9.72 -4.28
C PHE A 34 11.80 10.85 -4.07
N TYR A 35 11.30 11.40 -5.18
CA TYR A 35 10.16 12.34 -5.13
C TYR A 35 8.85 11.56 -5.03
N CYS A 36 8.19 11.66 -3.89
CA CYS A 36 6.90 11.05 -3.61
C CYS A 36 5.81 12.12 -3.51
N PRO A 37 4.55 11.84 -3.86
CA PRO A 37 3.46 12.77 -3.55
C PRO A 37 3.45 13.07 -2.05
N SER A 38 3.50 14.36 -1.70
CA SER A 38 3.71 14.77 -0.30
C SER A 38 2.63 14.23 0.64
N LYS A 39 1.39 14.07 0.16
CA LYS A 39 0.28 13.47 0.93
C LYS A 39 0.50 12.01 1.34
N ILE A 40 1.38 11.29 0.65
CA ILE A 40 1.60 9.84 0.84
C ILE A 40 2.83 9.56 1.71
N VAL A 41 3.76 10.51 1.83
CA VAL A 41 4.98 10.32 2.65
C VAL A 41 4.68 9.91 4.10
N PRO A 42 3.67 10.47 4.82
CA PRO A 42 3.29 9.98 6.15
C PRO A 42 2.90 8.50 6.16
N ASN A 43 2.20 8.05 5.12
CA ASN A 43 1.77 6.66 5.00
C ASN A 43 2.96 5.75 4.74
N ILE A 44 3.94 6.19 3.95
CA ILE A 44 5.20 5.47 3.72
C ILE A 44 5.97 5.32 5.03
N ILE A 45 6.10 6.39 5.81
CA ILE A 45 6.77 6.36 7.13
C ILE A 45 6.03 5.40 8.07
N SER A 46 4.69 5.48 8.11
CA SER A 46 3.87 4.59 8.92
C SER A 46 4.05 3.13 8.52
N PHE A 47 4.03 2.83 7.22
CA PHE A 47 4.33 1.50 6.68
C PHE A 47 5.72 1.01 7.12
N GLN A 48 6.77 1.82 6.91
CA GLN A 48 8.15 1.46 7.26
C GLN A 48 8.33 1.14 8.75
N ASN A 49 7.62 1.87 9.63
CA ASN A 49 7.77 1.71 11.08
C ASN A 49 6.94 0.55 11.66
N HIS A 50 5.84 0.15 11.01
CA HIS A 50 4.85 -0.74 11.64
C HIS A 50 4.58 -2.03 10.86
N PHE A 51 4.99 -2.14 9.60
CA PHE A 51 4.79 -3.38 8.85
C PHE A 51 5.67 -4.50 9.38
N GLN A 52 5.04 -5.59 9.80
CA GLN A 52 5.71 -6.81 10.24
C GLN A 52 5.61 -7.86 9.13
N ALA A 53 6.69 -7.97 8.36
CA ALA A 53 6.80 -8.94 7.28
C ALA A 53 6.77 -10.37 7.84
N HIS A 54 6.15 -11.27 7.08
CA HIS A 54 6.18 -12.70 7.31
C HIS A 54 6.78 -13.41 6.10
N ASP A 55 7.46 -14.54 6.30
CA ASP A 55 8.07 -15.34 5.23
C ASP A 55 7.11 -15.80 4.12
N GLN A 56 5.81 -15.77 4.39
CA GLN A 56 4.77 -16.16 3.43
C GLN A 56 4.13 -14.95 2.74
N ASP A 57 4.61 -13.74 3.01
CA ASP A 57 4.09 -12.54 2.35
C ASP A 57 4.60 -12.45 0.92
N ILE A 58 3.74 -11.97 0.03
CA ILE A 58 4.10 -11.68 -1.34
C ILE A 58 3.78 -10.21 -1.59
N VAL A 59 4.83 -9.42 -1.85
CA VAL A 59 4.72 -8.00 -2.15
C VAL A 59 4.97 -7.76 -3.64
N LEU A 60 3.97 -7.23 -4.33
CA LEU A 60 4.08 -6.85 -5.74
C LEU A 60 4.63 -5.43 -5.83
N ALA A 61 5.85 -5.27 -6.34
CA ALA A 61 6.47 -3.96 -6.55
C ALA A 61 6.37 -3.54 -8.03
N SER A 62 5.89 -2.34 -8.30
CA SER A 62 5.74 -1.84 -9.68
C SER A 62 5.80 -0.32 -9.77
N LYS A 63 6.06 0.21 -10.97
CA LYS A 63 5.91 1.66 -11.19
C LYS A 63 4.44 2.00 -11.40
N PRO A 64 3.97 3.19 -10.97
CA PRO A 64 2.61 3.61 -11.25
C PRO A 64 2.31 3.55 -12.76
N LYS A 65 1.09 3.10 -13.09
CA LYS A 65 0.56 3.01 -14.46
C LYS A 65 1.27 2.02 -15.39
N SER A 66 2.14 1.14 -14.89
CA SER A 66 2.80 0.09 -15.69
C SER A 66 2.05 -1.26 -15.71
N GLY A 67 0.71 -1.24 -15.67
CA GLY A 67 -0.10 -2.48 -15.72
C GLY A 67 -0.34 -3.16 -14.37
N THR A 68 -0.33 -2.41 -13.26
CA THR A 68 -0.48 -2.93 -11.89
C THR A 68 -1.79 -3.71 -11.68
N THR A 69 -2.89 -3.27 -12.29
CA THR A 69 -4.18 -3.98 -12.23
C THR A 69 -4.08 -5.41 -12.78
N TRP A 70 -3.41 -5.57 -13.92
CA TRP A 70 -3.24 -6.88 -14.57
C TRP A 70 -2.29 -7.78 -13.76
N LEU A 71 -1.18 -7.21 -13.27
CA LEU A 71 -0.24 -7.92 -12.40
C LEU A 71 -0.91 -8.42 -11.11
N LYS A 72 -1.69 -7.57 -10.43
CA LYS A 72 -2.45 -7.95 -9.21
C LYS A 72 -3.43 -9.09 -9.49
N ALA A 73 -4.21 -8.98 -10.56
CA ALA A 73 -5.17 -10.02 -10.93
C ALA A 73 -4.49 -11.36 -11.22
N LEU A 74 -3.38 -11.35 -11.95
CA LEU A 74 -2.63 -12.54 -12.31
C LEU A 74 -2.04 -13.24 -11.08
N VAL A 75 -1.34 -12.51 -10.21
CA VAL A 75 -0.76 -13.10 -9.00
C VAL A 75 -1.84 -13.60 -8.04
N PHE A 76 -2.93 -12.83 -7.86
CA PHE A 76 -4.06 -13.26 -7.04
C PHE A 76 -4.65 -14.58 -7.54
N SER A 77 -4.81 -14.72 -8.87
CA SER A 77 -5.32 -15.93 -9.50
C SER A 77 -4.42 -17.14 -9.24
N ILE A 78 -3.09 -16.97 -9.36
CA ILE A 78 -2.12 -18.05 -9.15
C ILE A 78 -2.14 -18.55 -7.70
N VAL A 79 -2.16 -17.61 -6.74
CA VAL A 79 -2.17 -17.92 -5.31
C VAL A 79 -3.49 -18.58 -4.90
N ASN A 80 -4.62 -18.07 -5.41
CA ASN A 80 -5.95 -18.55 -5.04
C ASN A 80 -6.50 -19.64 -5.97
N ARG A 81 -5.69 -20.19 -6.89
CA ARG A 81 -6.15 -21.15 -7.92
C ARG A 81 -6.92 -22.35 -7.38
N ARG A 82 -6.62 -22.80 -6.15
CA ARG A 82 -7.32 -23.92 -5.50
C ARG A 82 -8.61 -23.50 -4.78
N ARG A 83 -8.72 -22.22 -4.41
CA ARG A 83 -9.92 -21.63 -3.79
C ARG A 83 -10.93 -21.15 -4.85
N CYS A 84 -10.43 -20.98 -6.07
CA CYS A 84 -11.15 -20.73 -7.30
C CYS A 84 -11.44 -22.04 -8.05
N ASP A 85 -12.13 -22.97 -7.39
CA ASP A 85 -12.49 -24.27 -7.99
C ASP A 85 -13.42 -24.11 -9.21
N GLN A 86 -14.33 -23.13 -9.13
CA GLN A 86 -15.18 -22.66 -10.22
C GLN A 86 -14.90 -21.19 -10.48
N LEU A 87 -14.84 -20.80 -11.75
CA LEU A 87 -14.56 -19.41 -12.15
C LEU A 87 -15.58 -18.43 -11.52
N SER A 88 -16.85 -18.82 -11.40
CA SER A 88 -17.94 -18.07 -10.76
C SER A 88 -17.70 -17.75 -9.28
N ASN A 89 -16.89 -18.56 -8.59
CA ASN A 89 -16.57 -18.39 -7.18
C ASN A 89 -15.36 -17.49 -6.97
N CYS A 90 -14.61 -17.15 -8.03
CA CYS A 90 -13.43 -16.31 -7.91
C CYS A 90 -13.77 -14.88 -7.48
N ALA A 91 -13.10 -14.42 -6.43
CA ALA A 91 -13.22 -13.05 -5.94
C ALA A 91 -12.92 -12.00 -7.02
N LEU A 92 -12.05 -12.32 -8.00
CA LEU A 92 -11.74 -11.43 -9.13
C LEU A 92 -12.93 -11.12 -10.05
N LEU A 93 -14.00 -11.93 -10.02
CA LEU A 93 -15.24 -11.61 -10.75
C LEU A 93 -16.17 -10.69 -9.97
N LYS A 94 -15.95 -10.52 -8.67
CA LYS A 94 -16.83 -9.78 -7.75
C LYS A 94 -16.20 -8.51 -7.19
N SER A 95 -14.87 -8.41 -7.22
CA SER A 95 -14.10 -7.33 -6.61
C SER A 95 -12.99 -6.84 -7.53
N ASN A 96 -12.62 -5.57 -7.40
CA ASN A 96 -11.50 -5.01 -8.14
C ASN A 96 -10.17 -5.64 -7.66
N PRO A 97 -9.18 -5.93 -8.54
CA PRO A 97 -7.88 -6.44 -8.11
C PRO A 97 -7.14 -5.55 -7.08
N HIS A 98 -7.42 -4.24 -7.08
CA HIS A 98 -6.88 -3.32 -6.08
C HIS A 98 -7.46 -3.51 -4.67
N GLU A 99 -8.66 -4.09 -4.54
CA GLU A 99 -9.25 -4.47 -3.25
C GLU A 99 -8.66 -5.81 -2.75
N LEU A 100 -8.38 -6.72 -3.67
CA LEU A 100 -7.89 -8.07 -3.37
C LEU A 100 -6.38 -8.11 -3.06
N VAL A 101 -5.62 -7.19 -3.65
CA VAL A 101 -4.19 -7.00 -3.40
C VAL A 101 -3.97 -5.53 -3.10
N PRO A 102 -4.20 -5.09 -1.85
CA PRO A 102 -4.20 -3.68 -1.48
C PRO A 102 -2.80 -3.06 -1.56
N PHE A 103 -2.76 -1.74 -1.79
CA PHE A 103 -1.52 -0.98 -1.71
C PHE A 103 -1.17 -0.69 -0.25
N MET A 104 0.11 -0.81 0.10
CA MET A 104 0.57 -0.55 1.47
C MET A 104 0.41 0.93 1.83
N GLU A 105 1.04 1.81 1.06
CA GLU A 105 1.12 3.25 1.26
C GLU A 105 -0.12 4.03 0.79
N PHE A 106 -0.88 3.49 -0.17
CA PHE A 106 -2.08 4.15 -0.69
C PHE A 106 -3.39 3.68 -0.05
N SER A 107 -3.41 2.50 0.58
CA SER A 107 -4.65 1.91 1.10
C SER A 107 -4.53 1.50 2.56
N LEU A 108 -3.61 0.59 2.89
CA LEU A 108 -3.54 -0.02 4.22
C LEU A 108 -3.06 0.93 5.32
N TYR A 109 -2.05 1.74 5.02
CA TYR A 109 -1.48 2.73 5.93
C TYR A 109 -1.97 4.16 5.64
N ALA A 110 -3.01 4.30 4.82
CA ALA A 110 -3.64 5.59 4.57
C ALA A 110 -4.39 6.09 5.82
N ASN A 111 -4.57 7.41 5.92
CA ASN A 111 -5.37 8.05 6.97
C ASN A 111 -4.95 7.68 8.40
N ASN A 112 -3.64 7.48 8.63
CA ASN A 112 -3.07 7.11 9.93
C ASN A 112 -3.61 5.79 10.51
N GLN A 113 -4.03 4.86 9.65
CA GLN A 113 -4.44 3.53 10.08
C GLN A 113 -3.23 2.65 10.39
N LEU A 114 -3.38 1.83 11.41
CA LEU A 114 -2.48 0.73 11.74
C LEU A 114 -3.26 -0.57 11.52
N PRO A 115 -3.19 -1.14 10.31
CA PRO A 115 -3.97 -2.32 9.95
C PRO A 115 -3.53 -3.54 10.76
N ASP A 116 -4.49 -4.29 11.28
CA ASP A 116 -4.25 -5.61 11.84
C ASP A 116 -4.38 -6.69 10.76
N PHE A 117 -3.28 -7.39 10.48
CA PHE A 117 -3.22 -8.44 9.48
C PHE A 117 -3.43 -9.85 10.06
N SER A 118 -3.74 -9.97 11.36
CA SER A 118 -3.94 -11.27 12.04
C SER A 118 -5.06 -12.11 11.42
N THR A 119 -6.04 -11.45 10.79
CA THR A 119 -7.21 -12.09 10.17
C THR A 119 -6.99 -12.47 8.69
N MET A 120 -5.88 -12.05 8.08
CA MET A 120 -5.59 -12.36 6.68
C MET A 120 -5.16 -13.81 6.52
N SER A 121 -5.72 -14.51 5.55
CA SER A 121 -5.27 -15.86 5.19
C SER A 121 -3.89 -15.80 4.54
N TYR A 122 -3.02 -16.76 4.87
CA TYR A 122 -1.74 -16.92 4.20
C TYR A 122 -1.87 -17.61 2.82
N PRO A 123 -0.95 -17.33 1.86
CA PRO A 123 0.02 -16.22 1.90
C PRO A 123 -0.69 -14.85 1.81
N ARG A 124 -0.18 -13.83 2.51
CA ARG A 124 -0.75 -12.47 2.44
C ARG A 124 -0.25 -11.77 1.17
N LEU A 125 -1.15 -11.13 0.44
CA LEU A 125 -0.85 -10.45 -0.82
C LEU A 125 -0.93 -8.94 -0.64
N PHE A 126 0.13 -8.24 -1.02
CA PHE A 126 0.24 -6.78 -0.92
C PHE A 126 0.86 -6.18 -2.18
N SER A 127 0.83 -4.86 -2.31
CA SER A 127 1.47 -4.14 -3.42
C SER A 127 2.03 -2.79 -3.02
N THR A 128 3.00 -2.32 -3.80
CA THR A 128 3.64 -1.00 -3.74
C THR A 128 4.09 -0.55 -5.13
#